data_AF-A0A916QSM7-F1
#
_entry.id   AF-A0A916QSM7-F1
#
_cell.length_a   1.000
_cell.length_b   1.000
_cell.length_c   1.000
_cell.angle_alpha   90.00
_cell.angle_beta   90.00
_cell.angle_gamma   90.00
#
_symmetry.space_group_name_H-M   'P 1'
#
loop_
_entity.id
_entity.type
_entity.pdbx_description
1 polymer ?
#
loop_
_entity_poly.entity_id
_entity_poly.type
_entity_poly.pdbx_seq_one_letter_code
_entity_poly.pdbx_strand_id
1 'polypeptide(L)'
;MWPKCINNLSPIQGNFSEEMPKLLKVAFNEKGIFNEGEMFMPIRIVNILGSCSTVMYLDCPNIPEHHLYHTEGRKEALDYHIGRYYWFDFDILRIDGLLLPLRMVFNEGDADCNDGFWGVVFDRNTEEIISNIISSGDCETTVEAISKQYINMCESQEIVIPKIFDNIDRGGLLDDIIPAKDLKLEKIIRLAIQFFYEWKSHYKSYIIDR
;
A
#
# COMPACT_ATOMS: atom_id res chain seq x y z
N MET A 1 8.60 -17.80 5.16
CA MET A 1 9.58 -17.11 6.03
C MET A 1 9.70 -15.70 5.51
N TRP A 2 9.55 -14.68 6.37
CA TRP A 2 9.70 -13.29 5.94
C TRP A 2 11.07 -12.99 5.33
N PRO A 3 11.15 -12.05 4.36
CA PRO A 3 12.42 -11.60 3.81
C PRO A 3 13.34 -11.06 4.91
N LYS A 4 14.64 -11.37 4.82
CA LYS A 4 15.63 -11.01 5.86
C LYS A 4 15.66 -9.52 6.18
N CYS A 5 15.38 -8.67 5.20
CA CYS A 5 15.40 -7.22 5.34
C CYS A 5 14.43 -6.72 6.42
N ILE A 6 13.29 -7.40 6.61
CA ILE A 6 12.27 -7.00 7.58
C ILE A 6 12.80 -7.08 9.02
N ASN A 7 13.71 -8.02 9.30
CA ASN A 7 14.19 -8.29 10.66
C ASN A 7 15.06 -7.15 11.20
N ASN A 8 15.59 -6.30 10.31
CA ASN A 8 16.42 -5.15 10.66
C ASN A 8 15.64 -3.83 10.65
N LEU A 9 14.34 -3.87 10.36
CA LEU A 9 13.52 -2.68 10.36
C LEU A 9 13.29 -2.17 11.78
N SER A 10 13.26 -0.85 11.91
CA SER A 10 12.96 -0.14 13.15
C SER A 10 11.58 0.50 13.03
N PRO A 11 10.52 -0.11 13.59
CA PRO A 11 9.16 0.41 13.47
C PRO A 11 9.08 1.88 13.90
N ILE A 12 8.40 2.68 13.08
CA ILE A 12 8.19 4.09 13.37
C ILE A 12 7.22 4.18 14.54
N GLN A 13 7.68 4.77 15.64
CA GLN A 13 6.83 5.01 16.80
C GLN A 13 5.90 6.19 16.51
N GLY A 14 4.60 5.93 16.59
CA GLY A 14 3.56 6.94 16.44
C GLY A 14 2.19 6.32 16.68
N ASN A 15 1.26 7.13 17.17
CA ASN A 15 -0.13 6.73 17.23
C ASN A 15 -0.74 6.96 15.84
N PHE A 16 -1.15 5.90 15.17
CA PHE A 16 -1.97 6.02 13.97
C PHE A 16 -3.35 6.52 14.40
N SER A 17 -3.79 7.64 13.83
CA SER A 17 -5.10 8.21 14.17
C SER A 17 -6.20 7.20 13.83
N GLU A 18 -7.12 6.97 14.78
CA GLU A 18 -8.36 6.24 14.53
C GLU A 18 -9.42 7.13 13.85
N GLU A 19 -9.14 8.43 13.70
CA GLU A 19 -10.05 9.34 13.00
C GLU A 19 -10.14 9.01 11.52
N MET A 20 -11.36 9.03 11.00
CA MET A 20 -11.62 8.81 9.59
C MET A 20 -10.90 9.88 8.74
N PRO A 21 -10.08 9.47 7.75
CA PRO A 21 -9.41 10.39 6.85
C PRO A 21 -10.40 11.34 6.16
N LYS A 22 -10.05 12.63 6.05
CA LYS A 22 -10.92 13.66 5.47
C LYS A 22 -11.43 13.27 4.08
N LEU A 23 -10.56 12.68 3.28
CA LEU A 23 -10.87 12.18 1.95
C LEU A 23 -12.00 11.14 1.96
N LEU A 24 -11.97 10.20 2.91
CA LEU A 24 -13.02 9.20 3.05
C LEU A 24 -14.34 9.84 3.50
N LYS A 25 -14.29 10.84 4.40
CA LYS A 25 -15.48 11.63 4.79
C LYS A 25 -16.12 12.33 3.59
N VAL A 26 -15.32 12.91 2.69
CA VAL A 26 -15.81 13.52 1.44
C VAL A 26 -16.54 12.48 0.59
N ALA A 27 -15.94 11.30 0.40
CA ALA A 27 -16.55 10.21 -0.36
C ALA A 27 -17.90 9.74 0.20
N PHE A 28 -18.01 9.63 1.53
CA PHE A 28 -19.27 9.31 2.20
C PHE A 28 -20.32 10.40 2.00
N ASN A 29 -19.94 11.67 2.14
CA ASN A 29 -20.85 12.80 1.93
C ASN A 29 -21.37 12.86 0.49
N GLU A 30 -20.53 12.57 -0.52
CA GLU A 30 -20.95 12.48 -1.93
C GLU A 30 -21.97 11.36 -2.18
N LYS A 31 -21.96 10.33 -1.34
CA LYS A 31 -22.95 9.24 -1.33
C LYS A 31 -24.20 9.56 -0.52
N GLY A 32 -24.30 10.75 0.07
CA GLY A 32 -25.41 11.16 0.92
C GLY A 32 -25.36 10.61 2.34
N ILE A 33 -24.21 10.09 2.78
CA ILE A 33 -23.99 9.58 4.14
C ILE A 33 -23.30 10.70 4.92
N PHE A 34 -24.04 11.36 5.82
CA PHE A 34 -23.53 12.51 6.58
C PHE A 34 -23.28 12.19 8.06
N ASN A 35 -23.88 11.11 8.56
CA ASN A 35 -23.73 10.68 9.94
C ASN A 35 -22.45 9.86 10.10
N GLU A 36 -21.49 10.33 10.90
CA GLU A 36 -20.23 9.62 11.12
C GLU A 36 -20.43 8.22 11.72
N GLY A 37 -21.50 8.00 12.49
CA GLY A 37 -21.84 6.67 13.03
C GLY A 37 -22.29 5.65 11.97
N GLU A 38 -22.62 6.12 10.76
CA GLU A 38 -22.98 5.27 9.61
C GLU A 38 -21.78 5.05 8.66
N MET A 39 -20.69 5.78 8.85
CA MET A 39 -19.50 5.68 7.99
C MET A 39 -18.62 4.51 8.47
N PHE A 40 -18.28 3.61 7.55
CA PHE A 40 -17.44 2.46 7.82
C PHE A 40 -16.07 2.59 7.16
N MET A 41 -15.00 2.54 7.95
CA MET A 41 -13.63 2.52 7.46
C MET A 41 -13.13 1.06 7.42
N PRO A 42 -12.93 0.46 6.23
CA PRO A 42 -12.61 -0.97 6.11
C PRO A 42 -11.15 -1.30 6.43
N ILE A 43 -10.31 -0.29 6.73
CA ILE A 43 -8.86 -0.44 6.88
C ILE A 43 -8.41 0.24 8.15
N ARG A 44 -7.48 -0.36 8.86
CA ARG A 44 -6.76 0.28 9.96
C ARG A 44 -5.27 0.10 9.76
N ILE A 45 -4.52 1.19 9.61
CA ILE A 45 -3.05 1.12 9.64
C ILE A 45 -2.61 0.77 11.07
N VAL A 46 -1.80 -0.27 11.22
CA VAL A 46 -1.39 -0.80 12.53
C VAL A 46 0.04 -0.37 12.85
N ASN A 47 0.99 -0.59 11.94
CA ASN A 47 2.40 -0.24 12.14
C ASN A 47 3.05 0.13 10.81
N ILE A 48 3.87 1.18 10.78
CA ILE A 48 4.87 1.36 9.71
C ILE A 48 6.17 0.76 10.21
N LEU A 49 6.60 -0.35 9.60
CA LEU A 49 7.78 -1.09 10.04
C LEU A 49 9.06 -0.37 9.64
N GLY A 50 9.03 0.37 8.53
CA GLY A 50 10.15 1.15 8.03
C GLY A 50 10.35 0.89 6.55
N SER A 51 11.57 1.04 6.07
CA SER A 51 11.89 0.77 4.67
C SER A 51 13.22 0.07 4.46
N CYS A 52 13.31 -0.71 3.38
CA CYS A 52 14.55 -1.32 2.90
C CYS A 52 14.90 -0.74 1.54
N SER A 53 16.20 -0.64 1.23
CA SER A 53 16.63 -0.42 -0.16
C SER A 53 16.54 -1.72 -0.97
N THR A 54 16.51 -1.61 -2.30
CA THR A 54 16.62 -2.77 -3.20
C THR A 54 17.81 -3.67 -2.88
N VAL A 55 18.97 -3.10 -2.51
CA VAL A 55 20.17 -3.87 -2.10
C VAL A 55 19.89 -4.80 -0.92
N MET A 56 19.08 -4.35 0.03
CA MET A 56 18.76 -5.12 1.23
C MET A 56 17.60 -6.10 1.00
N TYR A 57 16.77 -5.86 -0.03
CA TYR A 57 15.61 -6.68 -0.37
C TYR A 57 15.71 -7.24 -1.80
N LEU A 58 16.73 -8.08 -2.02
CA LEU A 58 17.02 -8.68 -3.33
C LEU A 58 15.90 -9.59 -3.85
N ASP A 59 15.17 -10.24 -2.94
CA ASP A 59 14.04 -11.12 -3.26
C ASP A 59 12.73 -10.34 -3.45
N CYS A 60 12.79 -9.04 -3.79
CA CYS A 60 11.57 -8.26 -3.94
C CYS A 60 10.72 -8.82 -5.09
N PRO A 61 9.43 -9.13 -4.84
CA PRO A 61 8.54 -9.61 -5.88
C PRO A 61 8.11 -8.47 -6.81
N ASN A 62 7.73 -8.87 -8.03
CA ASN A 62 7.10 -8.00 -9.03
C ASN A 62 7.96 -6.80 -9.50
N ILE A 63 9.28 -6.84 -9.30
CA ILE A 63 10.19 -5.84 -9.89
C ILE A 63 10.02 -5.88 -11.43
N PRO A 64 9.85 -4.73 -12.10
CA PRO A 64 9.78 -4.68 -13.55
C PRO A 64 11.04 -5.25 -14.21
N GLU A 65 10.88 -5.91 -15.35
CA GLU A 65 11.97 -6.68 -15.99
C GLU A 65 13.20 -5.80 -16.31
N HIS A 66 12.99 -4.56 -16.74
CA HIS A 66 14.08 -3.62 -17.04
C HIS A 66 14.91 -3.22 -15.81
N HIS A 67 14.39 -3.42 -14.60
CA HIS A 67 15.11 -3.18 -13.35
C HIS A 67 15.90 -4.41 -12.85
N LEU A 68 15.64 -5.61 -13.40
CA LEU A 68 16.31 -6.84 -12.96
C LEU A 68 17.81 -6.83 -13.24
N TYR A 69 18.28 -6.17 -14.31
CA TYR A 69 19.71 -6.09 -14.64
C TYR A 69 20.54 -5.34 -13.57
N HIS A 70 19.90 -4.50 -12.76
CA HIS A 70 20.55 -3.74 -11.72
C HIS A 70 20.70 -4.50 -10.40
N THR A 71 19.98 -5.61 -10.22
CA THR A 71 20.07 -6.44 -9.00
C THR A 71 21.27 -7.40 -9.05
N GLU A 72 21.82 -7.71 -10.24
CA GLU A 72 22.79 -8.78 -10.47
C GLU A 72 24.29 -8.38 -10.47
N GLY A 73 24.70 -7.27 -9.83
CA GLY A 73 26.10 -7.16 -9.37
C GLY A 73 26.94 -5.98 -9.83
N ARG A 74 26.40 -4.76 -9.82
CA ARG A 74 27.25 -3.55 -9.70
C ARG A 74 26.81 -2.73 -8.50
N LYS A 75 27.63 -2.72 -7.44
CA LYS A 75 27.42 -1.88 -6.25
C LYS A 75 27.20 -0.39 -6.60
N GLU A 76 27.81 0.09 -7.67
CA GLU A 76 27.70 1.49 -8.14
C GLU A 76 26.40 1.77 -8.93
N ALA A 77 25.76 0.75 -9.52
CA ALA A 77 24.45 0.87 -10.17
C ALA A 77 23.28 0.61 -9.20
N LEU A 78 23.59 0.13 -7.99
CA LEU A 78 22.65 -0.06 -6.89
C LEU A 78 22.53 1.20 -6.00
N ASP A 79 23.44 2.16 -6.16
CA ASP A 79 23.32 3.55 -5.66
C ASP A 79 22.45 4.41 -6.59
N TYR A 80 22.16 3.96 -7.82
CA TYR A 80 21.02 4.49 -8.58
C TYR A 80 19.75 4.10 -7.80
N HIS A 81 18.85 5.07 -7.64
CA HIS A 81 17.67 5.05 -6.77
C HIS A 81 16.59 4.02 -7.16
N ILE A 82 16.95 2.77 -7.44
CA ILE A 82 16.01 1.68 -7.58
C ILE A 82 15.39 1.47 -6.21
N GLY A 83 14.18 1.97 -6.04
CA GLY A 83 13.20 1.66 -5.02
C GLY A 83 13.66 1.71 -3.55
N ARG A 84 13.05 2.62 -2.78
CA ARG A 84 12.86 2.42 -1.34
C ARG A 84 11.57 1.63 -1.12
N TYR A 85 11.68 0.45 -0.51
CA TYR A 85 10.53 -0.40 -0.21
C TYR A 85 9.98 -0.10 1.17
N TYR A 86 8.74 0.34 1.24
CA TYR A 86 8.05 0.57 2.50
C TYR A 86 7.35 -0.68 2.96
N TRP A 87 7.50 -0.99 4.24
CA TRP A 87 6.85 -2.10 4.90
C TRP A 87 5.87 -1.57 5.94
N PHE A 88 4.63 -2.01 5.88
CA PHE A 88 3.63 -1.65 6.88
C PHE A 88 2.60 -2.75 7.12
N ASP A 89 2.09 -2.78 8.34
CA ASP A 89 0.99 -3.62 8.78
C ASP A 89 -0.31 -2.82 8.73
N PHE A 90 -1.36 -3.46 8.23
CA PHE A 90 -2.72 -2.93 8.26
C PHE A 90 -3.71 -4.07 8.49
N ASP A 91 -4.85 -3.75 9.07
CA ASP A 91 -5.96 -4.68 9.21
C ASP A 91 -7.07 -4.31 8.25
N ILE A 92 -7.69 -5.32 7.65
CA ILE A 92 -9.02 -5.15 7.05
C ILE A 92 -10.05 -5.39 8.14
N LEU A 93 -10.84 -4.36 8.44
CA LEU A 93 -12.00 -4.43 9.30
C LEU A 93 -13.17 -4.99 8.48
N ARG A 94 -13.81 -6.05 8.97
CA ARG A 94 -14.99 -6.65 8.34
C ARG A 94 -16.24 -6.19 9.08
N ILE A 95 -17.37 -6.10 8.36
CA ILE A 95 -18.67 -5.72 8.95
C ILE A 95 -19.14 -6.72 10.03
N ASP A 96 -18.72 -7.99 9.95
CA ASP A 96 -19.00 -9.01 10.97
C ASP A 96 -18.10 -8.90 12.22
N GLY A 97 -17.28 -7.86 12.31
CA GLY A 97 -16.37 -7.59 13.44
C GLY A 97 -15.08 -8.40 13.39
N LEU A 98 -14.88 -9.25 12.38
CA LEU A 98 -13.64 -9.98 12.18
C LEU A 98 -12.56 -9.08 11.57
N LEU A 99 -11.31 -9.39 11.88
CA LEU A 99 -10.13 -8.67 11.41
C LEU A 99 -9.31 -9.57 10.51
N LEU A 100 -8.82 -9.04 9.39
CA LEU A 100 -7.80 -9.70 8.57
C LEU A 100 -6.48 -8.96 8.74
N PRO A 101 -5.51 -9.54 9.48
CA PRO A 101 -4.24 -8.90 9.72
C PRO A 101 -3.32 -9.07 8.51
N LEU A 102 -3.02 -7.98 7.83
CA LEU A 102 -2.24 -7.96 6.59
C LEU A 102 -0.95 -7.16 6.74
N ARG A 103 0.01 -7.49 5.89
CA ARG A 103 1.28 -6.76 5.74
C ARG A 103 1.52 -6.49 4.29
N MET A 104 1.94 -5.28 3.98
CA MET A 104 2.26 -4.88 2.62
C MET A 104 3.70 -4.41 2.53
N VAL A 105 4.32 -4.75 1.40
CA VAL A 105 5.56 -4.13 0.94
C VAL A 105 5.36 -3.62 -0.47
N PHE A 106 5.82 -2.41 -0.75
CA PHE A 106 5.86 -1.85 -2.09
C PHE A 106 6.93 -0.76 -2.19
N ASN A 107 7.47 -0.49 -3.38
CA ASN A 107 8.47 0.55 -3.60
C ASN A 107 7.85 1.96 -3.64
N GLU A 108 8.68 3.00 -3.52
CA GLU A 108 8.25 4.41 -3.63
C GLU A 108 7.92 4.87 -5.06
N GLY A 109 7.97 3.99 -6.06
CA GLY A 109 7.98 4.33 -7.48
C GLY A 109 9.40 4.71 -7.94
N ASP A 110 9.62 4.73 -9.25
CA ASP A 110 10.82 5.33 -9.85
C ASP A 110 10.40 6.46 -10.78
N ALA A 111 10.56 7.70 -10.30
CA ALA A 111 10.14 8.90 -11.01
C ALA A 111 10.92 9.15 -12.31
N ASP A 112 12.13 8.58 -12.44
CA ASP A 112 12.96 8.76 -13.62
C ASP A 112 12.64 7.73 -14.72
N CYS A 113 11.96 6.63 -14.38
CA CYS A 113 11.62 5.55 -15.30
C CYS A 113 10.14 5.48 -15.69
N ASN A 114 9.30 6.41 -15.21
CA ASN A 114 7.83 6.36 -15.35
C ASN A 114 7.24 5.01 -14.89
N ASP A 115 7.81 4.41 -13.85
CA ASP A 115 7.25 3.19 -13.27
C ASP A 115 6.33 3.53 -12.11
N GLY A 116 5.21 2.83 -12.03
CA GLY A 116 4.36 2.85 -10.85
C GLY A 116 4.97 2.05 -9.69
N PHE A 117 4.14 1.70 -8.73
CA PHE A 117 4.51 0.87 -7.60
C PHE A 117 4.52 -0.60 -7.98
N TRP A 118 5.40 -1.36 -7.33
CA TRP A 118 5.39 -2.80 -7.33
C TRP A 118 5.68 -3.34 -5.93
N GLY A 119 5.21 -4.55 -5.67
CA GLY A 119 5.27 -5.17 -4.35
C GLY A 119 4.20 -6.24 -4.17
N VAL A 120 3.87 -6.52 -2.92
CA VAL A 120 2.93 -7.59 -2.54
C VAL A 120 2.25 -7.31 -1.20
N VAL A 121 1.12 -7.98 -1.00
CA VAL A 121 0.38 -8.03 0.25
C VAL A 121 0.34 -9.47 0.75
N PHE A 122 0.59 -9.63 2.05
CA PHE A 122 0.64 -10.90 2.75
C PHE A 122 -0.39 -10.97 3.88
N ASP A 123 -0.87 -12.17 4.19
CA ASP A 123 -1.43 -12.45 5.52
C ASP A 123 -0.31 -12.51 6.56
N ARG A 124 -0.48 -11.80 7.69
CA ARG A 124 0.57 -11.69 8.72
C ARG A 124 0.78 -12.97 9.52
N ASN A 125 -0.24 -13.81 9.63
CA ASN A 125 -0.21 -15.04 10.42
C ASN A 125 0.38 -16.20 9.62
N THR A 126 0.09 -16.28 8.31
CA THR A 126 0.52 -17.39 7.45
C THR A 126 1.69 -17.06 6.55
N GLU A 127 2.00 -15.76 6.37
CA GLU A 127 2.98 -15.26 5.42
C GLU A 127 2.63 -15.58 3.95
N GLU A 128 1.38 -15.98 3.69
CA GLU A 128 0.86 -16.25 2.35
C GLU A 128 0.67 -14.94 1.58
N ILE A 129 1.12 -14.89 0.32
CA ILE A 129 0.84 -13.77 -0.58
C ILE A 129 -0.63 -13.82 -0.99
N ILE A 130 -1.36 -12.75 -0.72
CA ILE A 130 -2.78 -12.65 -1.06
C ILE A 130 -3.06 -11.73 -2.24
N SER A 131 -2.14 -10.80 -2.54
CA SER A 131 -2.26 -9.85 -3.64
C SER A 131 -0.88 -9.43 -4.15
N ASN A 132 -0.80 -9.22 -5.46
CA ASN A 132 0.34 -8.57 -6.12
C ASN A 132 0.06 -7.08 -6.32
N ILE A 133 1.13 -6.30 -6.29
CA ILE A 133 1.18 -4.90 -6.71
C ILE A 133 2.20 -4.86 -7.85
N ILE A 134 1.77 -4.42 -9.04
CA ILE A 134 2.53 -4.58 -10.28
C ILE A 134 2.61 -3.21 -10.96
N SER A 135 3.81 -2.75 -11.32
CA SER A 135 3.95 -1.57 -12.19
C SER A 135 3.43 -1.93 -13.58
N SER A 136 2.45 -1.19 -14.08
CA SER A 136 1.90 -1.36 -15.42
C SER A 136 2.48 -0.37 -16.45
N GLY A 137 3.45 0.46 -16.04
CA GLY A 137 4.07 1.50 -16.87
C GLY A 137 3.31 2.82 -16.84
N ASP A 138 3.91 3.89 -17.37
CA ASP A 138 3.35 5.25 -17.39
C ASP A 138 2.89 5.74 -16.00
N CYS A 139 3.69 5.44 -14.97
CA CYS A 139 3.42 5.69 -13.56
C CYS A 139 2.25 4.87 -12.96
N GLU A 140 1.60 4.01 -13.74
CA GLU A 140 0.47 3.20 -13.30
C GLU A 140 0.90 1.94 -12.53
N THR A 141 0.01 1.53 -11.63
CA THR A 141 0.13 0.40 -10.72
C THR A 141 -1.14 -0.41 -10.80
N THR A 142 -1.01 -1.71 -11.04
CA THR A 142 -2.11 -2.66 -10.96
C THR A 142 -2.07 -3.44 -9.64
N VAL A 143 -3.20 -3.49 -8.93
CA VAL A 143 -3.38 -4.37 -7.76
C VAL A 143 -4.16 -5.60 -8.18
N GLU A 144 -3.54 -6.77 -8.10
CA GLU A 144 -4.16 -8.05 -8.44
C GLU A 144 -4.32 -8.94 -7.21
N ALA A 145 -5.56 -9.21 -6.81
CA ALA A 145 -5.83 -10.20 -5.77
C ALA A 145 -5.70 -11.63 -6.34
N ILE A 146 -4.94 -12.48 -5.65
CA ILE A 146 -4.63 -13.84 -6.13
C ILE A 146 -5.18 -14.95 -5.23
N SER A 147 -5.44 -14.66 -3.94
CA SER A 147 -5.95 -15.68 -3.02
C SER A 147 -7.48 -15.69 -2.96
N LYS A 148 -8.10 -16.75 -3.52
CA LYS A 148 -9.56 -16.94 -3.58
C LYS A 148 -10.23 -16.88 -2.21
N GLN A 149 -9.55 -17.38 -1.19
CA GLN A 149 -10.06 -17.34 0.19
C GLN A 149 -10.31 -15.89 0.63
N TYR A 150 -9.31 -15.02 0.52
CA TYR A 150 -9.41 -13.63 0.96
C TYR A 150 -10.33 -12.79 0.06
N ILE A 151 -10.34 -13.07 -1.26
CA ILE A 151 -11.31 -12.46 -2.18
C ILE A 151 -12.73 -12.71 -1.66
N ASN A 152 -13.10 -13.98 -1.46
CA ASN A 152 -14.44 -14.34 -1.00
C ASN A 152 -14.80 -13.71 0.36
N MET A 153 -13.81 -13.55 1.26
CA MET A 153 -14.02 -12.92 2.57
C MET A 153 -14.32 -11.41 2.50
N CYS A 154 -13.83 -10.74 1.45
CA CYS A 154 -14.01 -9.29 1.25
C CYS A 154 -15.22 -8.96 0.35
N GLU A 155 -15.65 -9.87 -0.53
CA GLU A 155 -16.72 -9.60 -1.50
C GLU A 155 -18.07 -9.23 -0.88
N SER A 156 -18.36 -9.59 0.37
CA SER A 156 -19.61 -9.20 1.03
C SER A 156 -19.61 -7.77 1.60
N GLN A 157 -18.48 -7.07 1.64
CA GLN A 157 -18.37 -5.77 2.31
C GLN A 157 -18.77 -4.62 1.40
N GLU A 158 -19.63 -3.70 1.82
CA GLU A 158 -19.81 -2.47 1.06
C GLU A 158 -18.68 -1.49 1.38
N ILE A 159 -18.00 -1.01 0.35
CA ILE A 159 -16.86 -0.10 0.50
C ILE A 159 -17.17 1.17 -0.28
N VAL A 160 -17.10 2.29 0.43
CA VAL A 160 -17.14 3.61 -0.20
C VAL A 160 -15.73 3.97 -0.64
N ILE A 161 -15.57 4.21 -1.93
CA ILE A 161 -14.30 4.62 -2.54
C ILE A 161 -14.43 6.09 -2.94
N PRO A 162 -13.52 6.96 -2.51
CA PRO A 162 -13.49 8.34 -2.97
C PRO A 162 -13.32 8.41 -4.48
N LYS A 163 -14.10 9.28 -5.13
CA LYS A 163 -14.03 9.53 -6.58
C LYS A 163 -13.03 10.62 -6.93
N ILE A 164 -12.89 11.60 -6.06
CA ILE A 164 -12.05 12.78 -6.25
C ILE A 164 -11.04 12.79 -5.11
N PHE A 165 -9.77 12.84 -5.48
CA PHE A 165 -8.65 12.96 -4.55
C PHE A 165 -8.02 14.36 -4.60
N ASP A 166 -8.70 15.31 -5.28
CA ASP A 166 -8.23 16.66 -5.54
C ASP A 166 -8.16 17.54 -4.28
N ASN A 167 -6.97 17.60 -3.70
CA ASN A 167 -6.16 18.79 -3.35
C ASN A 167 -5.11 18.35 -2.32
N ILE A 168 -3.80 18.58 -2.46
CA ILE A 168 -3.10 19.84 -2.74
C ILE A 168 -1.77 19.51 -3.49
N ASP A 169 -1.55 20.09 -4.68
CA ASP A 169 -0.25 20.23 -5.38
C ASP A 169 0.58 18.98 -5.77
N ARG A 170 0.05 17.75 -5.69
CA ARG A 170 0.78 16.56 -6.14
C ARG A 170 -0.15 15.66 -6.95
N GLY A 171 0.27 15.33 -8.17
CA GLY A 171 -0.46 14.44 -9.09
C GLY A 171 -1.02 13.21 -8.39
N GLY A 172 -2.24 12.85 -8.80
CA GLY A 172 -3.13 11.89 -8.15
C GLY A 172 -2.60 10.47 -8.15
N LEU A 173 -1.80 10.14 -7.14
CA LEU A 173 -1.21 8.82 -6.86
C LEU A 173 -2.23 7.65 -6.87
N LEU A 174 -3.53 7.94 -6.85
CA LEU A 174 -4.61 6.97 -6.86
C LEU A 174 -5.24 6.71 -8.21
N ASP A 175 -5.28 7.71 -9.10
CA ASP A 175 -5.73 7.46 -10.47
C ASP A 175 -4.78 6.48 -11.15
N ASP A 176 -3.52 6.51 -10.71
CA ASP A 176 -2.46 5.62 -11.14
C ASP A 176 -2.51 4.24 -10.45
N ILE A 177 -3.35 3.99 -9.42
CA ILE A 177 -3.49 2.66 -8.79
C ILE A 177 -4.82 2.04 -9.18
N ILE A 178 -4.78 1.00 -10.01
CA ILE A 178 -5.94 0.41 -10.68
C ILE A 178 -6.17 -1.03 -10.17
N PRO A 179 -7.40 -1.39 -9.74
CA PRO A 179 -7.77 -2.79 -9.49
C PRO A 179 -7.73 -3.63 -10.76
N ALA A 180 -7.07 -4.80 -10.75
CA ALA A 180 -6.95 -5.66 -11.92
C ALA A 180 -8.29 -6.24 -12.39
N LYS A 181 -9.18 -6.60 -11.45
CA LYS A 181 -10.45 -7.30 -11.70
C LYS A 181 -11.64 -6.60 -11.05
N ASP A 182 -11.44 -5.37 -10.59
CA ASP A 182 -12.43 -4.56 -9.86
C ASP A 182 -12.95 -5.22 -8.56
N LEU A 183 -12.15 -6.12 -7.98
CA LEU A 183 -12.51 -6.88 -6.77
C LEU A 183 -12.46 -6.00 -5.52
N LYS A 184 -13.24 -6.36 -4.49
CA LYS A 184 -13.28 -5.57 -3.25
C LYS A 184 -11.96 -5.57 -2.50
N LEU A 185 -11.27 -6.71 -2.48
CA LEU A 185 -9.95 -6.81 -1.86
C LEU A 185 -8.93 -5.87 -2.54
N GLU A 186 -8.95 -5.78 -3.87
CA GLU A 186 -8.04 -4.90 -4.63
C GLU A 186 -8.32 -3.41 -4.31
N LYS A 187 -9.60 -3.04 -4.24
CA LYS A 187 -10.06 -1.70 -3.83
C LYS A 187 -9.64 -1.35 -2.40
N ILE A 188 -9.72 -2.30 -1.47
CA ILE A 188 -9.23 -2.13 -0.09
C ILE A 188 -7.71 -1.92 -0.07
N ILE A 189 -6.96 -2.73 -0.81
CA ILE A 189 -5.50 -2.61 -0.87
C ILE A 189 -5.08 -1.26 -1.45
N ARG A 190 -5.76 -0.80 -2.52
CA ARG A 190 -5.58 0.56 -3.08
C ARG A 190 -5.80 1.64 -2.01
N LEU A 191 -6.88 1.57 -1.24
CA LEU A 191 -7.14 2.51 -0.14
C LEU A 191 -6.07 2.44 0.95
N ALA A 192 -5.51 1.26 1.24
CA ALA A 192 -4.45 1.11 2.24
C ALA A 192 -3.15 1.78 1.80
N ILE A 193 -2.76 1.65 0.53
CA ILE A 193 -1.62 2.37 -0.06
C ILE A 193 -1.83 3.88 0.06
N GLN A 194 -3.04 4.36 -0.24
CA GLN A 194 -3.34 5.78 -0.08
C GLN A 194 -3.20 6.26 1.36
N PHE A 195 -3.79 5.56 2.32
CA PHE A 195 -3.71 5.95 3.73
C PHE A 195 -2.27 5.97 4.23
N PHE A 196 -1.43 5.05 3.72
CA PHE A 196 0.00 5.12 3.95
C PHE A 196 0.63 6.43 3.43
N TYR A 197 0.30 6.86 2.21
CA TYR A 197 0.85 8.10 1.65
C TYR A 197 0.32 9.37 2.32
N GLU A 198 -0.96 9.39 2.70
CA GLU A 198 -1.53 10.48 3.50
C GLU A 198 -0.79 10.59 4.84
N TRP A 199 -0.66 9.48 5.54
CA TRP A 199 0.13 9.41 6.77
C TRP A 199 1.56 9.92 6.53
N LYS A 200 2.25 9.38 5.52
CA LYS A 200 3.63 9.76 5.20
C LYS A 200 3.75 11.25 4.90
N SER A 201 2.77 11.86 4.24
CA SER A 201 2.75 13.29 3.93
C SER A 201 2.64 14.16 5.20
N HIS A 202 1.84 13.75 6.18
CA HIS A 202 1.68 14.43 7.46
C HIS A 202 2.91 14.28 8.38
N TYR A 203 3.63 13.16 8.27
CA TYR A 203 4.79 12.84 9.11
C TYR A 203 6.15 13.01 8.40
N LYS A 204 6.18 13.62 7.21
CA LYS A 204 7.42 13.92 6.44
C LYS A 204 8.46 14.72 7.23
N SER A 205 8.08 15.37 8.33
CA SER A 205 9.00 16.05 9.25
C SER A 205 9.83 15.11 10.15
N TYR A 206 9.53 13.80 10.23
CA TYR A 206 10.20 12.86 11.13
C TYR A 206 11.02 11.76 10.43
N ILE A 207 10.88 11.59 9.11
CA ILE A 207 11.52 10.50 8.35
C ILE A 207 12.81 10.93 7.66
N ILE A 208 13.09 12.24 7.55
CA ILE A 208 14.25 12.74 6.79
C ILE A 208 15.57 12.68 7.59
N ASP A 209 15.53 12.59 8.93
CA ASP A 209 16.73 12.68 9.78
C ASP A 209 17.07 11.40 10.60
N ARG A 210 16.95 10.20 10.02
CA ARG A 210 17.55 8.99 10.61
C ARG A 210 18.25 8.11 9.59
#